data_AF-A0A8S0FIG8-F1
#
_entry.id   AF-A0A8S0FIG8-F1
#
_cell.length_a   1.000
_cell.length_b   1.000
_cell.length_c   1.000
_cell.angle_alpha   90.00
_cell.angle_beta   90.00
_cell.angle_gamma   90.00
#
_symmetry.space_group_name_H-M   'P 1'
#
loop_
_entity.id
_entity.type
_entity.pdbx_description
1 polymer ?
#
loop_
_entity_poly.entity_id
_entity_poly.type
_entity_poly.pdbx_seq_one_letter_code
_entity_poly.pdbx_strand_id
1 'polypeptide(L)'
;MELYLDTANVAEVERLARIFPIAGVTTNPSIIAASKESIWEVLPRLQKAIGDEGILFAQTMSRDAQGMVKEAKRLRDAIPGIVVKIPVTSEGLAAIAGL
;
A
#
# COMPACT_ATOMS: atom_id res chain seq x y z
N MET A 1 -12.54 -5.79 13.94
CA MET A 1 -11.83 -4.48 13.93
C MET A 1 -10.40 -4.77 13.55
N GLU A 2 -9.85 -4.04 12.59
CA GLU A 2 -8.48 -4.19 12.11
C GLU A 2 -7.70 -2.91 12.41
N LEU A 3 -6.51 -3.04 13.00
CA LEU A 3 -5.65 -1.91 13.33
C LEU A 3 -4.54 -1.80 12.29
N TYR A 4 -4.43 -0.65 11.64
CA TYR A 4 -3.40 -0.37 10.63
C TYR A 4 -2.48 0.75 11.08
N LEU A 5 -1.20 0.65 10.72
CA LEU A 5 -0.26 1.77 10.85
C LEU A 5 -0.19 2.53 9.53
N ASP A 6 -0.31 3.86 9.57
CA ASP A 6 -0.20 4.71 8.37
C ASP A 6 1.22 5.29 8.27
N THR A 7 2.14 4.51 7.71
CA THR A 7 3.57 4.86 7.68
C THR A 7 4.33 4.10 6.59
N ALA A 8 5.51 4.59 6.23
CA ALA A 8 6.52 3.87 5.45
C ALA A 8 7.81 3.59 6.25
N ASN A 9 7.81 3.87 7.55
CA ASN A 9 8.96 3.63 8.43
C ASN A 9 9.00 2.18 8.91
N VAL A 10 9.84 1.36 8.26
CA VAL A 10 9.97 -0.08 8.56
C VAL A 10 10.36 -0.34 10.01
N ALA A 11 11.27 0.46 10.58
CA ALA A 11 11.73 0.25 11.97
C ALA A 11 10.62 0.52 13.00
N GLU A 12 9.74 1.49 12.74
CA GLU A 12 8.57 1.73 13.57
C GLU A 12 7.57 0.58 13.48
N VAL A 13 7.34 0.05 12.29
CA VAL A 13 6.46 -1.11 12.06
C VAL A 13 6.98 -2.32 12.83
N GLU A 14 8.27 -2.66 12.71
CA GLU A 14 8.88 -3.78 13.45
C GLU A 14 8.81 -3.59 14.98
N ARG A 15 8.90 -2.36 15.47
CA ARG A 15 8.77 -2.06 16.89
C ARG A 15 7.33 -2.20 17.36
N LEU A 16 6.38 -1.66 16.62
CA LEU A 16 4.97 -1.61 17.01
C LEU A 16 4.24 -2.93 16.81
N ALA A 17 4.63 -3.76 15.83
CA ALA A 17 4.09 -5.11 15.61
C ALA A 17 4.30 -6.04 16.81
N ARG A 18 5.29 -5.75 17.68
CA ARG A 18 5.52 -6.48 18.93
C ARG A 18 4.64 -6.02 20.10
N ILE A 19 3.93 -4.90 19.94
CA ILE A 19 3.20 -4.21 21.01
C ILE A 19 1.69 -4.23 20.73
N PHE A 20 1.30 -4.04 19.48
CA PHE A 20 -0.09 -3.92 19.06
C PHE A 20 -0.51 -5.08 18.16
N PRO A 21 -1.80 -5.49 18.18
CA PRO A 21 -2.35 -6.45 17.23
C PRO A 21 -2.59 -5.77 15.87
N ILE A 22 -1.52 -5.46 15.16
CA ILE A 22 -1.56 -4.76 13.86
C ILE A 22 -1.95 -5.76 12.77
N ALA A 23 -2.97 -5.40 11.99
CA ALA A 23 -3.43 -6.15 10.82
C ALA A 23 -2.63 -5.80 9.55
N GLY A 24 -1.93 -4.67 9.54
CA GLY A 24 -1.07 -4.30 8.42
C GLY A 24 -0.64 -2.83 8.39
N VAL A 25 -0.24 -2.37 7.21
CA VAL A 25 0.27 -1.00 7.00
C VAL A 25 -0.43 -0.35 5.82
N THR A 26 -0.89 0.88 6.01
CA THR A 26 -1.35 1.73 4.92
C THR A 26 -0.26 2.69 4.51
N THR A 27 -0.11 2.90 3.20
CA THR A 27 0.73 3.96 2.64
C THR A 27 -0.11 4.89 1.76
N ASN A 28 0.46 6.04 1.45
CA ASN A 28 -0.05 6.96 0.45
C ASN A 28 1.14 7.68 -0.22
N PRO A 29 0.95 8.40 -1.33
CA PRO A 29 2.05 8.99 -2.07
C PRO A 29 2.88 9.98 -1.24
N SER A 30 2.25 10.73 -0.34
CA SER A 30 2.95 11.67 0.54
C SER A 30 3.82 10.95 1.58
N ILE A 31 3.32 9.86 2.16
CA ILE A 31 4.08 9.01 3.11
C ILE A 31 5.30 8.39 2.43
N ILE A 32 5.12 7.84 1.22
CA ILE A 32 6.23 7.27 0.44
C ILE A 32 7.23 8.36 0.04
N ALA A 33 6.76 9.52 -0.40
CA ALA A 33 7.67 10.63 -0.74
C ALA A 33 8.49 11.11 0.48
N ALA A 34 7.87 11.11 1.67
CA ALA A 34 8.54 11.51 2.91
C ALA A 34 9.62 10.50 3.36
N SER A 35 9.49 9.21 3.03
CA SER A 35 10.53 8.22 3.33
C SER A 35 11.79 8.40 2.47
N LYS A 36 11.67 9.10 1.34
CA LYS A 36 12.74 9.28 0.33
C LYS A 36 13.25 7.97 -0.26
N GLU A 37 12.45 6.91 -0.17
CA GLU A 37 12.72 5.59 -0.74
C GLU A 37 11.76 5.29 -1.88
N SER A 38 12.15 4.39 -2.77
CA SER A 38 11.25 3.88 -3.80
C SER A 38 10.13 3.05 -3.18
N ILE A 39 8.91 3.15 -3.70
CA ILE A 39 7.80 2.28 -3.30
C ILE A 39 8.15 0.79 -3.46
N TRP A 40 8.95 0.47 -4.48
CA TRP A 40 9.38 -0.89 -4.81
C TRP A 40 10.42 -1.45 -3.83
N GLU A 41 11.12 -0.58 -3.09
CA GLU A 41 12.08 -0.97 -2.06
C GLU A 41 11.39 -1.08 -0.70
N VAL A 42 10.47 -0.16 -0.40
CA VAL A 42 9.85 -0.08 0.93
C VAL A 42 8.74 -1.11 1.13
N LEU A 43 7.90 -1.41 0.12
CA LEU A 43 6.78 -2.36 0.29
C LEU A 43 7.24 -3.78 0.68
N PRO A 44 8.26 -4.40 0.05
CA PRO A 44 8.73 -5.71 0.49
C PRO A 44 9.27 -5.72 1.92
N ARG A 45 9.91 -4.62 2.34
CA ARG A 45 10.43 -4.47 3.71
C ARG A 45 9.29 -4.32 4.72
N LEU A 46 8.26 -3.55 4.38
CA LEU A 46 7.05 -3.44 5.20
C LEU A 46 6.33 -4.77 5.32
N GLN A 47 6.19 -5.53 4.22
CA GLN A 47 5.58 -6.86 4.23
C GLN A 47 6.34 -7.80 5.18
N LYS A 48 7.67 -7.81 5.10
CA LYS A 48 8.52 -8.60 6.00
C LYS A 48 8.36 -8.17 7.47
N ALA A 49 8.19 -6.88 7.73
CA ALA A 49 8.04 -6.35 9.08
C ALA A 49 6.69 -6.70 9.73
N ILE A 50 5.60 -6.79 8.94
CA ILE A 50 4.27 -7.17 9.43
C ILE A 50 3.98 -8.67 9.38
N GLY A 51 4.75 -9.44 8.60
CA GLY A 51 4.56 -10.88 8.40
C GLY A 51 3.63 -11.21 7.22
N ASP A 52 3.55 -12.50 6.88
CA ASP A 52 2.85 -12.98 5.67
C ASP A 52 1.33 -12.76 5.72
N GLU A 53 0.74 -12.66 6.90
CA GLU A 53 -0.69 -12.39 7.10
C GLU A 53 -1.02 -10.89 7.10
N GLY A 54 -0.01 -10.02 7.17
CA GLY A 54 -0.21 -8.58 7.24
C GLY A 54 -0.60 -7.99 5.89
N ILE A 55 -1.59 -7.09 5.89
CA ILE A 55 -2.11 -6.48 4.67
C ILE A 55 -1.41 -5.15 4.39
N LEU A 56 -0.85 -5.00 3.19
CA LEU A 56 -0.33 -3.72 2.72
C LEU A 56 -1.35 -2.97 1.87
N PHE A 57 -1.34 -1.64 1.99
CA PHE A 57 -2.10 -0.76 1.10
C PHE A 57 -1.17 0.24 0.41
N ALA A 58 -1.31 0.39 -0.91
CA ALA A 58 -0.57 1.36 -1.71
C ALA A 58 -1.51 2.07 -2.69
N GLN A 59 -1.24 3.34 -3.02
CA GLN A 59 -2.14 4.16 -3.83
C GLN A 59 -1.63 4.38 -5.26
N THR A 60 -2.54 4.39 -6.22
CA THR A 60 -2.29 4.81 -7.60
C THR A 60 -2.01 6.31 -7.73
N MET A 61 -1.31 6.70 -8.79
CA MET A 61 -0.90 8.08 -9.10
C MET A 61 -1.43 8.58 -10.43
N SER A 62 -1.75 7.67 -11.36
CA SER A 62 -2.36 8.02 -12.65
C SER A 62 -3.68 8.78 -12.49
N ARG A 63 -4.01 9.62 -13.47
CA ARG A 63 -5.22 10.46 -13.47
C ARG A 63 -6.38 9.86 -14.26
N ASP A 64 -6.09 8.91 -15.14
CA ASP A 64 -7.06 8.19 -15.96
C ASP A 64 -7.23 6.73 -15.49
N ALA A 65 -8.37 6.15 -15.81
CA ALA A 65 -8.71 4.80 -15.37
C ALA A 65 -7.74 3.73 -15.88
N GLN A 66 -7.27 3.84 -17.12
CA GLN A 66 -6.36 2.86 -17.71
C GLN A 66 -5.00 2.85 -17.01
N GLY A 67 -4.47 4.03 -16.69
CA GLY A 67 -3.24 4.19 -15.90
C GLY A 67 -3.38 3.58 -14.51
N MET A 68 -4.48 3.87 -13.81
CA MET A 68 -4.73 3.30 -12.47
C MET A 68 -4.82 1.77 -12.51
N VAL A 69 -5.49 1.19 -13.52
CA VAL A 69 -5.59 -0.27 -13.69
C VAL A 69 -4.20 -0.89 -13.92
N LYS A 70 -3.35 -0.27 -14.75
CA LYS A 70 -1.98 -0.75 -15.01
C LYS A 70 -1.12 -0.70 -13.76
N GLU A 71 -1.18 0.40 -13.01
CA GLU A 71 -0.46 0.55 -11.74
C GLU A 71 -0.92 -0.47 -10.71
N ALA A 72 -2.24 -0.67 -10.58
CA ALA A 72 -2.83 -1.64 -9.67
C ALA A 72 -2.39 -3.08 -9.96
N LYS A 73 -2.40 -3.48 -11.25
CA LYS A 73 -1.89 -4.80 -11.68
C LYS A 73 -0.41 -4.96 -11.33
N ARG A 74 0.42 -3.97 -11.65
CA ARG A 74 1.85 -3.98 -11.32
C ARG A 74 2.10 -4.12 -9.82
N LEU A 75 1.30 -3.44 -8.98
CA LEU A 75 1.40 -3.58 -7.53
C LEU A 75 1.02 -4.98 -7.06
N ARG A 76 -0.10 -5.54 -7.56
CA ARG A 76 -0.56 -6.90 -7.22
C ARG A 76 0.43 -8.00 -7.65
N ASP A 77 1.06 -7.83 -8.82
CA ASP A 77 2.06 -8.77 -9.33
C ASP A 77 3.33 -8.75 -8.48
N ALA A 78 3.73 -7.58 -7.97
CA ALA A 78 4.93 -7.42 -7.16
C ALA A 78 4.73 -7.82 -5.70
N ILE A 79 3.55 -7.53 -5.13
CA ILE A 79 3.22 -7.73 -3.72
C ILE A 79 1.89 -8.51 -3.65
N PRO A 80 1.93 -9.85 -3.58
CA PRO A 80 0.73 -10.66 -3.44
C PRO A 80 -0.11 -10.24 -2.23
N GLY A 81 -1.41 -10.09 -2.42
CA GLY A 81 -2.34 -9.70 -1.34
C GLY A 81 -2.42 -8.19 -1.04
N ILE A 82 -1.68 -7.35 -1.75
CA ILE A 82 -1.78 -5.89 -1.57
C ILE A 82 -3.16 -5.34 -1.95
N VAL A 83 -3.68 -4.43 -1.14
CA VAL A 83 -4.89 -3.68 -1.44
C VAL A 83 -4.51 -2.35 -2.10
N VAL A 84 -4.96 -2.17 -3.34
CA VAL A 84 -4.65 -0.95 -4.10
C VAL A 84 -5.68 0.13 -3.79
N LYS A 85 -5.21 1.25 -3.24
CA LYS A 85 -6.01 2.45 -2.98
C LYS A 85 -6.19 3.23 -4.28
N ILE A 86 -7.43 3.52 -4.62
CA ILE A 86 -7.81 4.31 -5.79
C ILE A 86 -8.58 5.54 -5.29
N PRO A 87 -8.13 6.77 -5.63
CA PRO A 87 -8.88 7.97 -5.29
C PRO A 87 -10.27 7.94 -5.91
N VAL A 88 -11.30 8.29 -5.13
CA VAL A 88 -12.71 8.21 -5.57
C VAL A 88 -13.05 9.42 -6.45
N THR A 89 -12.59 9.38 -7.70
CA THR A 89 -12.96 10.31 -8.79
C THR A 89 -13.77 9.55 -9.85
N SER A 90 -14.31 10.23 -10.87
CA SER A 90 -14.99 9.53 -11.98
C SER A 90 -14.08 8.49 -12.66
N GLU A 91 -12.83 8.86 -12.94
CA GLU A 91 -11.82 7.94 -13.48
C GLU A 91 -11.45 6.85 -12.47
N GLY A 92 -11.40 7.18 -11.18
CA GLY A 92 -11.17 6.20 -10.12
C GLY A 92 -12.27 5.16 -10.01
N LEU A 93 -13.53 5.56 -10.12
CA LEU A 93 -14.67 4.64 -10.14
C LEU A 93 -14.65 3.74 -11.39
N ALA A 94 -14.30 4.30 -12.55
CA ALA A 94 -14.10 3.51 -13.77
C ALA A 94 -12.94 2.51 -13.63
N ALA A 95 -11.84 2.90 -12.96
CA ALA A 95 -10.72 2.00 -12.66
C ALA A 95 -11.14 0.87 -11.71
N ILE A 96 -11.89 1.18 -10.64
CA ILE A 96 -12.38 0.19 -9.67
C ILE A 96 -13.27 -0.85 -10.37
N ALA A 97 -14.14 -0.43 -11.29
CA ALA A 97 -15.00 -1.35 -12.04
C ALA A 97 -14.23 -2.30 -12.98
N GLY A 98 -12.98 -1.96 -13.34
CA GLY A 98 -12.13 -2.74 -14.24
C GLY A 98 -11.06 -3.62 -13.56
N LEU A 99 -11.05 -3.72 -12.22
CA LEU A 99 -10.02 -4.41 -11.41
C LEU A 99 -10.51 -5.63 -10.65
#